data_AF-A0A524B6U2-F1
#
_entry.id   AF-A0A524B6U2-F1
#
_cell.length_a   1.000
_cell.length_b   1.000
_cell.length_c   1.000
_cell.angle_alpha   90.00
_cell.angle_beta   90.00
_cell.angle_gamma   90.00
#
_symmetry.space_group_name_H-M   'P 1'
#
loop_
_entity.id
_entity.type
_entity.pdbx_description
1 polymer ?
#
loop_
_entity_poly.entity_id
_entity_poly.type
_entity_poly.pdbx_seq_one_letter_code
_entity_poly.pdbx_strand_id
1 'polypeptide(L)'
;MNILEKLLPLVFGQFLLFTAAVAQTAEVAGLRPDQRPAGAPVIERFEPDAAWQALKGIAEPQTGVGFLKDQGAWYTPFNRPNMPGRYDIRHLHEQNKPKE
;
A
#
# COMPACT_ATOMS: atom_id res chain seq x y z
N MET A 1 -22.88 46.02 -20.41
CA MET A 1 -22.29 44.69 -20.16
C MET A 1 -22.95 44.11 -18.91
N ASN A 2 -23.78 43.09 -19.08
CA ASN A 2 -24.76 42.63 -18.09
C ASN A 2 -24.10 41.71 -17.04
N ILE A 3 -24.49 41.80 -15.77
CA ILE A 3 -23.87 41.04 -14.65
C ILE A 3 -23.98 39.52 -14.89
N LEU A 4 -25.00 39.08 -15.64
CA LEU A 4 -25.21 37.69 -16.06
C LEU A 4 -24.08 37.12 -16.93
N GLU A 5 -23.46 37.94 -17.79
CA GLU A 5 -22.38 37.51 -18.71
C GLU A 5 -21.06 37.20 -17.98
N LYS A 6 -20.83 37.85 -16.82
CA LYS A 6 -19.62 37.68 -16.01
C LYS A 6 -19.65 36.46 -15.11
N LEU A 7 -20.83 35.91 -14.81
CA LEU A 7 -21.00 34.75 -13.95
C LEU A 7 -20.97 33.42 -14.72
N LEU A 8 -21.19 33.45 -16.04
CA LEU A 8 -21.13 32.27 -16.91
C LEU A 8 -19.79 31.50 -16.86
N PRO A 9 -18.60 32.15 -16.90
CA PRO A 9 -17.33 31.44 -16.74
C PRO A 9 -17.06 30.99 -15.29
N LEU A 10 -17.68 31.65 -14.30
CA LEU A 10 -17.54 31.29 -12.87
C LEU A 10 -18.25 29.96 -12.57
N VAL A 11 -19.44 29.75 -13.15
CA VAL A 11 -20.19 28.50 -13.02
C VAL A 11 -19.50 27.35 -13.77
N PHE A 12 -18.87 27.62 -14.91
CA PHE A 12 -18.12 26.61 -15.68
C PHE A 12 -16.81 26.18 -14.98
N GLY A 13 -16.13 27.10 -14.30
CA GLY A 13 -14.92 26.79 -13.50
C GLY A 13 -15.21 25.96 -12.24
N GLN A 14 -16.38 26.13 -11.63
CA GLN A 14 -16.78 25.39 -10.43
C GLN A 14 -17.06 23.90 -10.70
N PHE A 15 -17.43 23.54 -11.94
CA PHE A 15 -17.78 22.17 -12.31
C PHE A 15 -16.56 21.25 -12.51
N LEU A 16 -15.36 21.83 -12.69
CA LEU A 16 -14.14 21.06 -12.98
C LEU A 16 -13.40 20.55 -11.73
N LEU A 17 -13.83 20.93 -10.52
CA LEU A 17 -13.10 20.60 -9.29
C LEU A 17 -13.60 19.34 -8.54
N PHE A 18 -14.57 18.60 -9.09
CA PHE A 18 -15.23 17.50 -8.35
C PHE A 18 -14.91 16.08 -8.82
N THR A 19 -13.80 15.88 -9.52
CA THR A 19 -13.29 14.52 -9.83
C THR A 19 -12.16 14.12 -8.88
N ALA A 20 -12.40 14.17 -7.57
CA ALA A 20 -11.57 13.43 -6.63
C ALA A 20 -11.85 11.94 -6.85
N ALA A 21 -10.98 11.26 -7.60
CA ALA A 21 -11.02 9.81 -7.76
C ALA A 21 -10.86 9.18 -6.37
N VAL A 22 -11.96 8.65 -5.82
CA VAL A 22 -11.90 7.79 -4.64
C VAL A 22 -11.04 6.58 -5.00
N ALA A 23 -9.88 6.45 -4.34
CA ALA A 23 -9.08 5.25 -4.40
C ALA A 23 -9.96 4.08 -3.91
N GLN A 24 -10.30 3.17 -4.82
CA GLN A 24 -11.17 2.04 -4.55
C GLN A 24 -10.47 1.11 -3.56
N THR A 25 -11.01 1.02 -2.34
CA THR A 25 -10.53 0.14 -1.26
C THR A 25 -10.95 -1.32 -1.42
N ALA A 26 -11.56 -1.68 -2.55
CA ALA A 26 -11.89 -3.06 -2.87
C ALA A 26 -10.81 -3.63 -3.80
N GLU A 27 -9.97 -4.52 -3.29
CA GLU A 27 -9.11 -5.36 -4.13
C GLU A 27 -9.99 -6.31 -4.94
N VAL A 28 -10.55 -5.83 -6.04
CA VAL A 28 -11.33 -6.65 -6.97
C VAL A 28 -10.34 -7.37 -7.88
N ALA A 29 -10.08 -8.65 -7.61
CA ALA A 29 -9.25 -9.53 -8.45
C ALA A 29 -9.88 -9.84 -9.83
N GLY A 30 -10.96 -9.15 -10.20
CA GLY A 30 -11.79 -9.42 -11.38
C GLY A 30 -12.96 -10.35 -11.09
N LEU A 31 -13.89 -10.45 -12.06
CA LEU A 31 -15.02 -11.39 -12.01
C LEU A 31 -14.65 -12.79 -12.50
N ARG A 32 -13.46 -12.95 -13.08
CA ARG A 32 -12.96 -14.18 -13.70
C ARG A 32 -11.64 -14.58 -13.02
N PRO A 33 -11.64 -15.57 -12.12
CA PRO A 33 -10.46 -15.88 -11.30
C PRO A 33 -9.30 -16.46 -12.12
N ASP A 34 -9.58 -17.02 -13.30
CA ASP A 34 -8.60 -17.56 -14.25
C ASP A 34 -7.92 -16.48 -15.09
N GLN A 35 -8.40 -15.23 -15.03
CA GLN A 35 -7.91 -14.14 -15.87
C GLN A 35 -7.44 -12.97 -15.03
N ARG A 36 -6.26 -12.46 -15.39
CA ARG A 36 -5.82 -11.17 -14.88
C ARG A 36 -6.69 -10.05 -15.47
N PRO A 37 -7.29 -9.16 -14.66
CA PRO A 37 -8.11 -8.07 -15.17
C PRO A 37 -7.36 -7.15 -16.14
N ALA A 38 -8.05 -6.69 -17.18
CA ALA A 38 -7.52 -5.68 -18.09
C ALA A 38 -7.25 -4.38 -17.31
N GLY A 39 -6.07 -3.79 -17.50
CA GLY A 39 -5.65 -2.58 -16.79
C GLY A 39 -5.17 -2.79 -15.35
N ALA A 40 -5.08 -4.03 -14.86
CA ALA A 40 -4.52 -4.28 -13.53
C ALA A 40 -3.06 -3.79 -13.45
N PRO A 41 -2.67 -3.00 -12.43
CA PRO A 41 -1.33 -2.45 -12.29
C PRO A 41 -0.24 -3.53 -12.30
N VAL A 42 0.82 -3.33 -13.09
CA VAL A 42 1.97 -4.23 -13.14
C VAL A 42 3.13 -3.58 -12.39
N ILE A 43 3.78 -4.34 -11.52
CA ILE A 43 4.99 -3.91 -10.83
C ILE A 43 6.18 -4.23 -11.75
N GLU A 44 6.77 -3.21 -12.38
CA GLU A 44 7.95 -3.38 -13.25
C GLU A 44 9.26 -3.41 -12.46
N ARG A 45 9.30 -2.74 -11.31
CA ARG A 45 10.45 -2.66 -10.41
C ARG A 45 9.95 -2.59 -8.97
N PHE A 46 10.65 -3.29 -8.08
CA PHE A 46 10.44 -3.20 -6.64
C PHE A 46 11.78 -2.88 -5.97
N GLU A 47 11.86 -1.72 -5.34
CA GLU A 47 13.00 -1.33 -4.54
C GLU A 47 12.57 -1.39 -3.07
N PRO A 48 13.26 -2.15 -2.22
CA PRO A 48 12.96 -2.17 -0.80
C PRO A 48 13.28 -0.82 -0.15
N ASP A 49 12.36 -0.30 0.66
CA ASP A 49 12.52 0.97 1.35
C ASP A 49 12.99 0.80 2.81
N ALA A 50 13.16 1.91 3.52
CA ALA A 50 13.58 1.89 4.93
C ALA A 50 12.54 1.25 5.87
N ALA A 51 11.29 1.08 5.44
CA ALA A 51 10.26 0.37 6.21
C ALA A 51 10.39 -1.16 6.07
N TRP A 52 11.24 -1.65 5.16
CA TRP A 52 11.49 -3.07 4.98
C TRP A 52 12.34 -3.68 6.11
N GLN A 53 11.66 -4.25 7.10
CA GLN A 53 12.28 -4.83 8.29
C GLN A 53 12.32 -6.37 8.25
N ALA A 54 12.72 -6.97 7.12
CA ALA A 54 12.66 -8.42 6.91
C ALA A 54 13.49 -9.25 7.92
N LEU A 55 14.55 -8.65 8.49
CA LEU A 55 15.45 -9.28 9.45
C LEU A 55 14.99 -9.10 10.91
N LYS A 56 14.01 -8.24 11.17
CA LYS A 56 13.58 -7.96 12.54
C LYS A 56 12.99 -9.21 13.19
N GLY A 57 13.45 -9.49 14.41
CA GLY A 57 13.06 -10.69 15.16
C GLY A 57 13.78 -11.97 14.75
N ILE A 58 14.77 -11.91 13.84
CA ILE A 58 15.65 -13.04 13.54
C ILE A 58 16.94 -12.88 14.38
N ALA A 59 17.20 -13.86 15.23
CA ALA A 59 18.39 -13.88 16.08
C ALA A 59 19.67 -14.11 15.25
N GLU A 60 20.79 -13.57 15.72
CA GLU A 60 22.11 -13.84 15.14
C GLU A 60 22.57 -15.28 15.47
N PRO A 61 23.35 -15.93 14.58
CA PRO A 61 23.81 -15.42 13.29
C PRO A 61 22.75 -15.58 12.19
N GLN A 62 22.49 -14.52 11.42
CA GLN A 62 21.53 -14.48 10.31
C GLN A 62 22.05 -15.20 9.04
N THR A 63 22.42 -16.47 9.20
CA THR A 63 22.90 -17.32 8.10
C THR A 63 21.75 -17.93 7.32
N GLY A 64 21.88 -18.04 5.99
CA GLY A 64 20.86 -18.66 5.13
C GLY A 64 19.66 -17.77 4.76
N VAL A 65 19.57 -16.54 5.27
CA VAL A 65 18.46 -15.60 4.95
C VAL A 65 18.79 -14.62 3.81
N GLY A 66 19.86 -14.88 3.04
CA GLY A 66 20.25 -14.02 1.92
C GLY A 66 19.19 -13.89 0.81
N PHE A 67 18.29 -14.88 0.70
CA PHE A 67 17.17 -14.86 -0.25
C PHE A 67 16.16 -13.74 0.04
N LEU A 68 16.16 -13.16 1.24
CA LEU A 68 15.19 -12.13 1.61
C LEU A 68 15.27 -10.93 0.66
N LYS A 69 16.47 -10.66 0.09
CA LYS A 69 16.69 -9.59 -0.89
C LYS A 69 15.96 -9.78 -2.22
N ASP A 70 15.65 -11.04 -2.56
CA ASP A 70 15.11 -11.45 -3.85
C ASP A 70 13.58 -11.63 -3.81
N GLN A 71 12.94 -11.39 -2.66
CA GLN A 71 11.49 -11.57 -2.48
C GLN A 71 10.64 -10.55 -3.25
N GLY A 72 11.20 -9.44 -3.74
CA GLY A 72 10.45 -8.43 -4.46
C GLY A 72 9.19 -7.94 -3.72
N ALA A 73 8.14 -7.66 -4.48
CA ALA A 73 6.85 -7.16 -3.97
C ALA A 73 5.93 -8.25 -3.37
N TRP A 74 6.43 -9.48 -3.18
CA TRP A 74 5.60 -10.57 -2.70
C TRP A 74 5.16 -10.35 -1.25
N TYR A 75 3.93 -10.77 -0.95
CA TYR A 75 3.43 -10.81 0.43
C TYR A 75 4.11 -11.98 1.15
N THR A 76 4.98 -11.69 2.11
CA THR A 76 5.68 -12.74 2.86
C THR A 76 5.56 -12.52 4.36
N PRO A 77 5.65 -13.60 5.16
CA PRO A 77 5.73 -13.43 6.60
C PRO A 77 6.90 -12.54 7.02
N PHE A 78 8.01 -12.49 6.27
CA PHE A 78 9.18 -11.70 6.66
C PHE A 78 8.93 -10.19 6.61
N ASN A 79 8.21 -9.69 5.61
CA ASN A 79 7.96 -8.27 5.42
C ASN A 79 6.63 -7.78 6.00
N ARG A 80 5.78 -8.67 6.54
CA ARG A 80 4.49 -8.30 7.14
C ARG A 80 4.40 -8.68 8.62
N PRO A 81 3.81 -7.82 9.46
CA PRO A 81 3.48 -8.19 10.83
C PRO A 81 2.45 -9.32 10.88
N ASN A 82 2.58 -10.19 11.88
CA ASN A 82 1.58 -11.22 12.19
C ASN A 82 0.44 -10.61 13.04
N MET A 83 -0.42 -11.45 13.65
CA MET A 83 -1.37 -11.01 14.67
C MET A 83 -0.64 -10.42 15.91
N PRO A 84 -1.24 -9.43 16.59
CA PRO A 84 -0.67 -8.83 17.80
C PRO A 84 -0.69 -9.80 19.01
N GLY A 85 -0.07 -9.38 20.10
CA GLY A 85 -0.05 -10.11 21.36
C GLY A 85 0.83 -11.37 21.28
N ARG A 86 0.31 -12.52 21.72
CA ARG A 86 1.07 -13.79 21.77
C ARG A 86 1.63 -14.27 20.43
N TYR A 87 1.15 -13.71 19.32
CA TYR A 87 1.51 -14.10 17.96
C TYR A 87 2.51 -13.13 17.30
N ASP A 88 2.84 -12.01 17.97
CA ASP A 88 3.85 -11.06 17.51
C ASP A 88 5.26 -11.51 17.93
N ILE A 89 5.63 -12.72 17.52
CA ILE A 89 6.90 -13.37 17.89
C ILE A 89 8.15 -12.64 17.38
N ARG A 90 7.97 -11.65 16.50
CA ARG A 90 9.04 -10.79 15.94
C ARG A 90 8.94 -9.34 16.41
N HIS A 91 8.03 -9.04 17.35
CA HIS A 91 7.91 -7.72 17.95
C HIS A 91 7.67 -6.59 16.92
N LEU A 92 6.91 -6.88 15.86
CA LEU A 92 6.64 -5.93 14.79
C LEU A 92 5.57 -4.88 15.17
N HIS A 93 4.76 -5.12 16.20
CA HIS A 93 3.72 -4.19 16.68
C HIS A 93 4.14 -3.30 17.86
N GLU A 94 5.38 -3.42 18.35
CA GLU A 94 5.79 -2.73 19.59
C GLU A 94 5.77 -1.21 19.52
N GLN A 95 5.80 -0.63 18.31
CA GLN A 95 5.64 0.82 18.11
C GLN A 95 4.27 1.33 18.57
N ASN A 96 3.27 0.44 18.67
CA ASN A 96 1.91 0.75 19.12
C ASN A 96 1.66 0.42 20.60
N LYS A 97 2.69 -0.02 21.35
CA LYS A 97 2.54 -0.20 22.80
C LYS A 97 2.39 1.18 23.45
N PRO A 98 1.38 1.41 24.32
CA PRO A 98 1.37 2.59 25.16
C PRO A 98 2.68 2.63 25.95
N LYS A 99 3.36 3.78 25.98
CA LYS A 99 4.47 3.99 26.90
C LYS A 99 3.91 3.97 28.32
N GLU A 100 4.41 3.07 29.15
CA GLU A 100 4.23 3.09 30.61
C GLU A 100 5.06 4.23 31.23
#